data_AF-A0A5C5RDN8-F1
#
_entry.id   AF-A0A5C5RDN8-F1
#
_cell.length_a   1.000
_cell.length_b   1.000
_cell.length_c   1.000
_cell.angle_alpha   90.00
_cell.angle_beta   90.00
_cell.angle_gamma   90.00
#
_symmetry.space_group_name_H-M   'P 1'
#
loop_
_entity.id
_entity.type
_entity.pdbx_description
1 polymer ?
#
loop_
_entity_poly.entity_id
_entity_poly.type
_entity_poly.pdbx_seq_one_letter_code
_entity_poly.pdbx_strand_id
1 'polypeptide(L)'
;MSGEHADIVDRVVDAVTSVDGVAGIHAGGPGSPATYLPGRTVSGVRITDEGGQVDVVLELRRGTDLLDLADRVRQAATDAAGVPIDLVVSDIAVPGDPDRGSPTTSKEFIA
;
A
#
# COMPACT_ATOMS: atom_id res chain seq x y z
N MET A 1 14.94 -12.58 -14.38
CA MET A 1 13.98 -11.67 -15.07
C MET A 1 12.65 -11.66 -14.33
N SER A 2 11.71 -12.61 -14.50
CA SER A 2 10.42 -12.54 -13.75
C SER A 2 10.52 -12.92 -12.26
N GLY A 3 11.39 -13.88 -11.90
CA GLY A 3 11.58 -14.29 -10.50
C GLY A 3 12.24 -13.20 -9.64
N GLU A 4 13.32 -12.61 -10.13
CA GLU A 4 14.01 -11.50 -9.47
C GLU A 4 13.09 -10.28 -9.26
N HIS A 5 12.25 -9.95 -10.25
CA HIS A 5 11.26 -8.90 -10.08
C HIS A 5 10.21 -9.25 -9.02
N ALA A 6 9.76 -10.50 -8.97
CA ALA A 6 8.85 -10.97 -7.92
C ALA A 6 9.49 -10.85 -6.53
N ASP A 7 10.76 -11.21 -6.39
CA ASP A 7 11.50 -11.11 -5.12
C ASP A 7 11.63 -9.66 -4.63
N ILE A 8 11.84 -8.70 -5.55
CA ILE A 8 11.86 -7.27 -5.22
C ILE A 8 10.48 -6.80 -4.75
N VAL A 9 9.42 -7.18 -5.47
CA VAL A 9 8.04 -6.81 -5.12
C VAL A 9 7.67 -7.36 -3.75
N ASP A 10 7.99 -8.63 -3.46
CA ASP A 10 7.73 -9.24 -2.16
C ASP A 10 8.51 -8.55 -1.04
N ARG A 11 9.79 -8.24 -1.28
CA ARG A 11 10.60 -7.52 -0.30
C ARG A 11 10.02 -6.14 0.03
N VAL A 12 9.51 -5.41 -0.96
CA VAL A 12 8.87 -4.11 -0.75
C VAL A 12 7.58 -4.26 0.05
N VAL A 13 6.75 -5.26 -0.28
CA VAL A 13 5.52 -5.56 0.48
C VAL A 13 5.85 -5.86 1.95
N ASP A 14 6.82 -6.72 2.19
CA ASP A 14 7.24 -7.10 3.53
C ASP A 14 7.81 -5.90 4.31
N ALA A 15 8.67 -5.10 3.67
CA ALA A 15 9.26 -3.92 4.30
C ALA A 15 8.20 -2.88 4.69
N VAL A 16 7.24 -2.60 3.80
CA VAL A 16 6.16 -1.63 4.04
C VAL A 16 5.24 -2.10 5.16
N THR A 17 4.78 -3.35 5.11
CA THR A 17 3.84 -3.90 6.10
C THR A 17 4.48 -4.14 7.47
N SER A 18 5.81 -4.16 7.55
CA SER A 18 6.56 -4.24 8.81
C SER A 18 6.69 -2.91 9.55
N VAL A 19 6.36 -1.78 8.93
CA VAL A 19 6.42 -0.47 9.60
C VAL A 19 5.23 -0.32 10.56
N ASP A 20 5.50 -0.13 11.85
CA ASP A 20 4.44 0.14 12.83
C ASP A 20 3.64 1.38 12.46
N GLY A 21 2.31 1.23 12.39
CA GLY A 21 1.37 2.24 11.91
C GLY A 21 0.90 2.03 10.47
N VAL A 22 1.38 1.01 9.76
CA VAL A 22 0.79 0.56 8.49
C VAL A 22 -0.29 -0.49 8.77
N ALA A 23 -1.53 -0.19 8.37
CA ALA A 23 -2.65 -1.14 8.49
C ALA A 23 -2.64 -2.18 7.34
N GLY A 24 -2.02 -1.82 6.21
CA GLY A 24 -1.84 -2.71 5.07
C GLY A 24 -1.54 -1.95 3.78
N ILE A 25 -1.41 -2.70 2.69
CA ILE A 25 -1.33 -2.17 1.33
C ILE A 25 -2.75 -2.04 0.78
N HIS A 26 -3.04 -0.92 0.14
CA HIS A 26 -4.36 -0.66 -0.40
C HIS A 26 -4.59 -1.51 -1.67
N ALA A 27 -5.64 -2.33 -1.65
CA ALA A 27 -5.85 -3.36 -2.68
C ALA A 27 -6.53 -2.88 -3.97
N GLY A 28 -6.73 -1.58 -4.17
CA GLY A 28 -7.14 -1.00 -5.45
C GLY A 28 -8.11 0.17 -5.37
N GLY A 29 -8.20 0.90 -6.48
CA GLY A 29 -9.01 2.10 -6.68
C GLY A 29 -8.57 2.78 -7.98
N PRO A 30 -9.27 3.81 -8.48
CA PRO A 30 -8.82 4.55 -9.65
C PRO A 30 -7.39 5.09 -9.44
N GLY A 31 -6.45 4.68 -10.30
CA GLY A 31 -5.05 5.10 -10.23
C GLY A 31 -4.15 4.25 -9.33
N SER A 32 -4.69 3.26 -8.61
CA SER A 32 -3.89 2.38 -7.76
C SER A 32 -3.03 1.42 -8.61
N PRO A 33 -1.75 1.23 -8.28
CA PRO A 33 -0.84 0.38 -9.04
C PRO A 33 -1.13 -1.10 -8.78
N ALA A 34 -0.68 -1.95 -9.70
CA ALA A 34 -0.65 -3.39 -9.49
C ALA A 34 0.51 -4.01 -10.27
N THR A 35 1.11 -5.05 -9.70
CA THR A 35 2.12 -5.87 -10.37
C THR A 35 1.53 -7.23 -10.71
N TYR A 36 1.62 -7.62 -11.98
CA TYR A 36 1.17 -8.91 -12.46
C TYR A 36 2.35 -9.87 -12.54
N LEU A 37 2.36 -10.87 -11.67
CA LEU A 37 3.40 -11.89 -11.62
C LEU A 37 2.85 -13.24 -12.11
N PRO A 38 3.71 -14.19 -12.52
CA PRO A 38 3.25 -15.54 -12.82
C PRO A 38 2.48 -16.15 -11.64
N GLY A 39 1.18 -16.41 -11.85
CA GLY A 39 0.32 -17.07 -10.87
C GLY A 39 -0.32 -16.17 -9.80
N ARG A 40 0.00 -14.87 -9.73
CA ARG A 40 -0.66 -13.94 -8.79
C ARG A 40 -0.57 -12.47 -9.21
N THR A 41 -1.46 -11.66 -8.68
CA THR A 41 -1.40 -10.19 -8.77
C THR A 41 -1.08 -9.62 -7.39
N VAL A 42 -0.16 -8.66 -7.35
CA VAL A 42 0.13 -7.86 -6.16
C VAL A 42 -0.48 -6.49 -6.37
N SER A 43 -1.63 -6.23 -5.73
CA SER A 43 -2.29 -4.92 -5.77
C SER A 43 -1.55 -3.90 -4.93
N GLY A 44 -1.69 -2.62 -5.28
CA GLY A 44 -1.13 -1.50 -4.53
C GLY A 44 0.39 -1.35 -4.65
N VAL A 45 1.06 -2.10 -5.52
CA VAL A 45 2.51 -2.02 -5.75
C VAL A 45 2.82 -2.09 -7.24
N ARG A 46 3.69 -1.18 -7.71
CA ARG A 46 4.34 -1.27 -9.03
C ARG A 46 5.78 -0.82 -8.92
N ILE A 47 6.70 -1.61 -9.43
CA ILE A 47 8.13 -1.31 -9.45
C ILE A 47 8.64 -1.45 -10.88
N THR A 48 9.53 -0.56 -11.28
CA THR A 48 10.28 -0.60 -12.55
C THR A 48 11.77 -0.40 -12.24
N ASP A 49 12.62 -0.46 -13.26
CA ASP A 49 14.05 -0.25 -13.10
C ASP A 49 14.43 1.20 -12.71
N GLU A 50 13.50 2.15 -12.88
CA GLU A 50 13.73 3.58 -12.64
C GLU A 50 13.06 4.09 -11.36
N GLY A 51 12.09 3.34 -10.81
CA GLY A 51 11.34 3.74 -9.63
C GLY A 51 10.07 2.93 -9.45
N GLY A 52 9.17 3.38 -8.58
CA GLY A 52 7.92 2.67 -8.33
C GLY A 52 6.93 3.45 -7.49
N GLN A 53 5.80 2.82 -7.21
CA GLN A 53 4.74 3.37 -6.38
C GLN A 53 4.16 2.30 -5.46
N VAL A 54 3.87 2.68 -4.23
CA VAL A 54 3.13 1.86 -3.26
C VAL A 54 1.96 2.66 -2.69
N ASP A 55 0.78 2.05 -2.71
CA ASP A 55 -0.44 2.59 -2.11
C ASP A 55 -0.69 1.92 -0.75
N VAL A 56 -0.80 2.70 0.32
CA VAL A 56 -0.90 2.19 1.69
C VAL A 56 -2.13 2.70 2.42
N VAL A 57 -2.52 1.95 3.45
CA VAL A 57 -3.45 2.39 4.49
C VAL A 57 -2.65 2.61 5.78
N LEU A 58 -2.69 3.81 6.32
CA LEU A 58 -1.99 4.15 7.58
C LEU A 58 -2.97 4.22 8.75
N GLU A 59 -2.49 3.93 9.95
CA GLU A 59 -3.26 4.04 11.18
C GLU A 59 -3.14 5.42 11.81
N LEU A 60 -4.27 6.07 12.02
CA LEU A 60 -4.35 7.29 12.82
C LEU A 60 -4.51 6.95 14.30
N ARG A 61 -3.39 6.92 15.02
CA ARG A 61 -3.34 6.77 16.48
C ARG A 61 -3.15 8.13 17.15
N ARG A 62 -3.45 8.20 18.45
CA ARG A 62 -3.17 9.40 19.24
C ARG A 62 -1.66 9.67 19.26
N GLY A 63 -1.27 10.87 18.87
CA GLY A 63 0.14 11.28 18.82
C GLY A 63 0.90 10.80 17.59
N THR A 64 0.24 10.14 16.64
CA THR A 64 0.87 9.82 15.35
C THR A 64 1.02 11.08 14.51
N ASP A 65 2.26 11.34 14.07
CA ASP A 65 2.51 12.21 12.93
C ASP A 65 2.43 11.37 11.65
N LEU A 66 1.40 11.62 10.83
CA LEU A 66 1.16 10.86 9.61
C LEU A 66 2.19 11.18 8.52
N LEU A 67 2.76 12.39 8.50
CA LEU A 67 3.75 12.76 7.51
C LEU A 67 5.07 12.07 7.81
N ASP A 68 5.51 12.10 9.07
CA ASP A 68 6.71 11.36 9.50
C ASP A 68 6.54 9.85 9.32
N LEU A 69 5.34 9.31 9.58
CA LEU A 69 5.04 7.91 9.29
C LEU A 69 5.13 7.61 7.79
N ALA A 70 4.49 8.41 6.94
CA ALA A 70 4.55 8.24 5.50
C ALA A 70 6.00 8.30 4.97
N ASP A 71 6.82 9.24 5.46
CA ASP A 71 8.23 9.33 5.08
C ASP A 71 9.03 8.08 5.50
N ARG A 72 8.78 7.53 6.71
CA ARG A 72 9.40 6.26 7.14
C ARG A 72 9.00 5.09 6.25
N VAL A 73 7.73 4.99 5.87
CA VAL A 73 7.25 3.94 4.96
C VAL A 73 7.86 4.11 3.56
N ARG A 74 7.91 5.33 3.03
CA ARG A 74 8.56 5.64 1.74
C ARG A 74 10.03 5.23 1.76
N GLN A 75 10.74 5.53 2.84
CA GLN A 75 12.15 5.18 2.99
C GLN A 75 12.33 3.66 3.03
N ALA A 76 11.56 2.95 3.84
CA ALA A 76 11.61 1.48 3.91
C ALA A 76 11.33 0.82 2.55
N ALA A 77 10.35 1.32 1.80
CA ALA A 77 10.03 0.83 0.47
C ALA A 77 11.18 1.11 -0.53
N THR A 78 11.73 2.32 -0.51
CA THR A 78 12.85 2.73 -1.37
C THR A 78 14.10 1.89 -1.11
N ASP A 79 14.44 1.67 0.16
CA ASP A 79 15.59 0.86 0.56
C ASP A 79 15.41 -0.62 0.15
N ALA A 80 14.20 -1.15 0.27
CA ALA A 80 13.88 -2.52 -0.15
C ALA A 80 13.91 -2.69 -1.68
N ALA A 81 13.44 -1.69 -2.42
CA ALA A 81 13.38 -1.71 -3.88
C ALA A 81 14.75 -1.47 -4.52
N GLY A 82 15.62 -0.67 -3.89
CA GLY A 82 16.87 -0.20 -4.49
C GLY A 82 16.68 0.91 -5.54
N VAL A 83 15.44 1.36 -5.74
CA VAL A 83 15.05 2.46 -6.64
C VAL A 83 14.04 3.37 -5.90
N PRO A 84 13.90 4.65 -6.29
CA PRO A 84 12.96 5.57 -5.64
C PRO A 84 11.52 5.05 -5.68
N ILE A 85 10.84 5.05 -4.53
CA ILE A 85 9.42 4.70 -4.44
C ILE A 85 8.60 5.91 -4.03
N ASP A 86 7.57 6.21 -4.81
CA ASP A 86 6.51 7.14 -4.42
C ASP A 86 5.50 6.44 -3.50
N LEU A 87 5.11 7.11 -2.42
CA LEU A 87 4.10 6.60 -1.51
C LEU A 87 2.80 7.37 -1.69
N VAL A 88 1.70 6.65 -1.91
CA VAL A 88 0.35 7.20 -1.87
C VAL A 88 -0.36 6.67 -0.62
N VAL A 89 -0.84 7.57 0.23
CA VAL A 89 -1.70 7.19 1.35
C VAL A 89 -3.13 7.20 0.85
N SER A 90 -3.65 6.02 0.51
CA SER A 90 -4.95 5.88 -0.15
C SER A 90 -6.12 5.81 0.83
N ASP A 91 -5.85 5.42 2.08
CA ASP A 91 -6.83 5.46 3.16
C ASP A 91 -6.16 5.62 4.53
N ILE A 92 -6.95 6.00 5.53
CA ILE A 92 -6.54 6.12 6.93
C ILE A 92 -7.49 5.29 7.79
N ALA A 93 -6.92 4.30 8.48
CA ALA A 93 -7.65 3.49 9.45
C ALA A 93 -7.63 4.18 10.83
N VAL A 94 -8.78 4.20 11.51
CA VAL A 94 -8.88 4.66 12.90
C VAL A 94 -9.09 3.44 13.81
N PRO A 95 -8.17 3.14 14.74
CA PRO A 95 -8.30 2.00 15.63
C PRO A 95 -9.61 2.07 16.44
N GLY A 96 -10.44 1.04 16.33
CA GLY A 96 -11.71 0.94 17.06
C GLY A 96 -12.97 1.34 16.28
N ASP A 97 -12.86 1.66 14.99
CA ASP A 97 -14.01 1.76 14.07
C ASP A 97 -14.21 0.42 13.33
N PRO A 98 -15.20 -0.42 13.72
CA PRO A 98 -15.37 -1.75 13.16
C PRO A 98 -16.00 -1.77 11.75
N ASP A 99 -16.43 -0.64 11.18
CA ASP A 99 -17.39 -0.63 10.05
C ASP A 99 -16.85 -0.11 8.69
N ARG A 100 -15.53 -0.03 8.47
CA ARG A 100 -14.96 0.31 7.14
C ARG A 100 -14.36 -0.89 6.36
N GLY A 101 -14.64 -2.11 6.79
CA GLY A 101 -14.25 -3.34 6.06
C GLY A 101 -15.35 -3.94 5.17
N SER A 102 -16.56 -3.37 5.15
CA SER A 102 -17.69 -3.91 4.39
C SER A 102 -17.85 -3.17 3.05
N PRO A 103 -17.91 -3.87 1.89
CA PRO A 103 -18.30 -3.22 0.64
C PRO A 103 -19.71 -2.64 0.82
N THR A 104 -19.85 -1.33 0.61
CA THR A 104 -21.17 -0.67 0.56
C THR A 104 -21.99 -1.37 -0.52
N THR A 105 -22.92 -2.24 -0.09
CA THR A 105 -23.95 -2.77 -0.97
C THR A 105 -24.80 -1.59 -1.42
N SER A 106 -24.93 -1.47 -2.74
CA SER A 106 -25.67 -0.48 -3.50
C SER A 106 -26.87 0.12 -2.77
N LYS A 107 -26.95 1.46 -2.73
CA LYS A 107 -28.23 2.12 -2.57
C LYS A 107 -29.02 1.94 -3.87
N GLU A 108 -29.96 0.99 -3.89
CA GLU A 108 -31.09 1.08 -4.80
C GLU A 108 -31.82 2.40 -4.51
N PHE A 109 -31.74 3.33 -5.45
CA PHE A 109 -32.65 4.46 -5.51
C PHE A 109 -33.90 3.97 -6.25
N ILE A 110 -34.97 3.71 -5.50
CA ILE A 110 -36.32 3.64 -6.05
C ILE A 110 -36.93 5.04 -5.91
N ALA A 111 -37.33 5.63 -7.04
CA ALA A 111 -38.39 6.62 -7.13
C ALA A 111 -39.12 6.42 -8.46
#